data_AF-A0A3C0X2I7-F1
#
_entry.id   AF-A0A3C0X2I7-F1
#
_cell.length_a   1.000
_cell.length_b   1.000
_cell.length_c   1.000
_cell.angle_alpha   90.00
_cell.angle_beta   90.00
_cell.angle_gamma   90.00
#
_symmetry.space_group_name_H-M   'P 1'
#
loop_
_entity.id
_entity.type
_entity.pdbx_description
1 polymer ?
#
loop_
_entity_poly.entity_id
_entity_poly.type
_entity_poly.pdbx_seq_one_letter_code
_entity_poly.pdbx_strand_id
1 'polypeptide(L)'
;MRGIELPAGTEDKKNSGGFYVANGAVFTTDNPTRDWDMFTAFLGTQIKAAIPELRVAPHFEETEDKRRVYVFAQSDRMKVILDGQDEYIAVFLTAEDNVQELVFNTCLEALKNILVFGYTGSVFKRINYRTAKEVKDERL
;
A
#
# COMPACT_ATOMS: atom_id res chain seq x y z
N MET A 1 -9.27 14.53 3.93
CA MET A 1 -9.22 13.14 4.40
C MET A 1 -9.42 13.12 5.91
N ARG A 2 -10.60 12.70 6.36
CA ARG A 2 -10.90 12.46 7.79
C ARG A 2 -10.93 10.94 8.01
N GLY A 3 -10.41 10.46 9.14
CA GLY A 3 -10.56 9.03 9.50
C GLY A 3 -9.73 8.09 8.63
N ILE A 4 -8.41 8.08 8.79
CA ILE A 4 -7.55 7.12 8.09
C ILE A 4 -7.37 5.88 8.95
N GLU A 5 -8.00 4.81 8.51
CA GLU A 5 -7.95 3.50 9.15
C GLU A 5 -6.68 2.75 8.76
N LEU A 6 -6.25 1.87 9.65
CA LEU A 6 -5.24 0.88 9.33
C LEU A 6 -5.95 -0.30 8.67
N PRO A 7 -5.42 -0.86 7.58
CA PRO A 7 -5.95 -2.10 7.02
C PRO A 7 -5.93 -3.21 8.09
N ALA A 8 -6.89 -4.12 8.04
CA ALA A 8 -6.97 -5.20 8.99
C ALA A 8 -5.68 -6.06 9.01
N GLY A 9 -5.28 -6.51 10.20
CA GLY A 9 -4.10 -7.39 10.37
C GLY A 9 -2.77 -6.65 10.28
N THR A 10 -2.81 -5.31 10.38
CA THR A 10 -1.62 -4.44 10.35
C THR A 10 -1.37 -3.73 11.68
N GLU A 11 -2.33 -3.76 12.60
CA GLU A 11 -2.37 -2.92 13.81
C GLU A 11 -1.32 -3.28 14.86
N ASP A 12 -1.02 -4.58 15.03
CA ASP A 12 -0.13 -5.08 16.09
C ASP A 12 1.25 -5.52 15.58
N LYS A 13 1.56 -5.28 14.30
CA LYS A 13 2.81 -5.74 13.69
C LYS A 13 3.91 -4.70 13.85
N LYS A 14 5.06 -5.14 14.39
CA LYS A 14 6.27 -4.31 14.53
C LYS A 14 6.70 -3.71 13.19
N ASN A 15 6.74 -4.53 12.14
CA ASN A 15 7.13 -4.14 10.79
C ASN A 15 5.87 -3.97 9.93
N SER A 16 5.22 -2.82 10.09
CA SER A 16 3.96 -2.49 9.42
C SER A 16 3.94 -1.01 9.08
N GLY A 17 3.58 -0.69 7.83
CA GLY A 17 3.53 0.69 7.37
C GLY A 17 3.02 0.79 5.95
N GLY A 18 2.47 1.94 5.60
CA GLY A 18 1.95 2.14 4.27
C GLY A 18 1.53 3.57 3.98
N PHE A 19 0.90 3.71 2.84
CA PHE A 19 0.54 4.97 2.25
C PHE A 19 -0.90 4.91 1.74
N TYR A 20 -1.49 6.08 1.53
CA TYR A 20 -2.89 6.24 1.18
C TYR A 20 -2.95 7.06 -0.11
N VAL A 21 -3.48 6.48 -1.16
CA VAL A 21 -3.66 7.15 -2.46
C VAL A 21 -5.09 7.67 -2.53
N ALA A 22 -5.29 8.95 -2.83
CA ALA A 22 -6.63 9.50 -2.97
C ALA A 22 -7.40 8.80 -4.10
N ASN A 23 -8.66 8.42 -3.86
CA ASN A 23 -9.46 7.70 -4.85
C ASN A 23 -9.62 8.46 -6.16
N GLY A 24 -9.80 9.78 -6.11
CA GLY A 24 -9.93 10.61 -7.31
C GLY A 24 -8.69 10.65 -8.20
N ALA A 25 -7.54 10.17 -7.73
CA ALA A 25 -6.33 10.00 -8.55
C ALA A 25 -6.26 8.63 -9.24
N VAL A 26 -6.99 7.63 -8.72
CA VAL A 26 -7.06 6.28 -9.29
C VAL A 26 -8.29 6.14 -10.19
N PHE A 27 -9.47 6.44 -9.64
CA PHE A 27 -10.75 6.39 -10.34
C PHE A 27 -11.02 7.73 -11.01
N THR A 28 -10.58 7.83 -12.26
CA THR A 28 -10.61 9.07 -13.06
C THR A 28 -11.62 9.01 -14.20
N THR A 29 -12.18 7.82 -14.46
CA THR A 29 -13.14 7.57 -15.53
C THR A 29 -14.48 7.07 -14.99
N ASP A 30 -15.44 6.90 -15.88
CA ASP A 30 -16.72 6.24 -15.61
C ASP A 30 -16.62 4.70 -15.55
N ASN A 31 -15.41 4.14 -15.72
CA ASN A 31 -15.14 2.71 -15.67
C ASN A 31 -14.19 2.36 -14.50
N PRO A 32 -14.73 2.23 -13.27
CA PRO A 32 -13.91 2.00 -12.08
C PRO A 32 -13.15 0.67 -12.11
N THR A 33 -13.66 -0.35 -12.81
CA THR A 33 -12.95 -1.63 -13.00
C THR A 33 -11.68 -1.44 -13.82
N ARG A 34 -11.78 -0.71 -14.94
CA ARG A 34 -10.62 -0.42 -15.79
C ARG A 34 -9.58 0.41 -15.04
N ASP A 35 -10.02 1.41 -14.28
CA ASP A 35 -9.13 2.26 -13.49
C ASP A 35 -8.39 1.47 -12.41
N TRP A 36 -9.09 0.54 -11.75
CA TRP A 36 -8.48 -0.40 -10.81
C TRP A 36 -7.46 -1.33 -11.49
N ASP A 37 -7.79 -1.88 -12.66
CA ASP A 37 -6.88 -2.73 -13.43
C ASP A 37 -5.62 -1.95 -13.86
N MET A 38 -5.76 -0.67 -14.24
CA MET A 38 -4.63 0.19 -14.57
C MET A 38 -3.76 0.50 -13.35
N PHE A 39 -4.38 0.83 -12.20
CA PHE A 39 -3.67 1.05 -10.94
C PHE A 39 -2.86 -0.19 -10.52
N THR A 40 -3.50 -1.37 -10.53
CA THR A 40 -2.86 -2.62 -10.13
C THR A 40 -1.81 -3.09 -11.14
N ALA A 41 -2.01 -2.89 -12.44
CA ALA A 41 -1.00 -3.19 -13.46
C ALA A 41 0.25 -2.31 -13.31
N PHE A 42 0.06 -1.00 -13.07
CA PHE A 42 1.16 -0.07 -12.75
C PHE A 42 1.91 -0.54 -11.50
N LEU A 43 1.18 -0.74 -10.40
CA LEU A 43 1.77 -1.11 -9.11
C LEU A 43 2.52 -2.44 -9.21
N GLY A 44 1.93 -3.44 -9.88
CA GLY A 44 2.55 -4.75 -10.06
C GLY A 44 3.85 -4.69 -10.88
N THR A 45 3.87 -3.88 -11.94
CA THR A 45 5.09 -3.66 -12.75
C THR A 45 6.20 -3.02 -11.93
N GLN A 46 5.86 -1.98 -11.17
CA GLN A 46 6.82 -1.22 -10.37
C GLN A 46 7.34 -2.03 -9.16
N ILE A 47 6.47 -2.75 -8.44
CA ILE A 47 6.87 -3.63 -7.33
C ILE A 47 7.84 -4.70 -7.82
N LYS A 48 7.53 -5.37 -8.95
CA LYS A 48 8.41 -6.39 -9.51
C LYS A 48 9.81 -5.86 -9.84
N ALA A 49 9.91 -4.59 -10.23
CA ALA A 49 11.19 -3.96 -10.57
C ALA A 49 11.96 -3.48 -9.32
N ALA A 50 11.28 -2.88 -8.34
CA ALA A 50 11.92 -2.24 -7.19
C ALA A 50 12.08 -3.15 -5.96
N ILE A 51 11.24 -4.18 -5.83
CA ILE A 51 11.21 -5.11 -4.70
C ILE A 51 11.07 -6.54 -5.25
N PRO A 52 12.12 -7.09 -5.88
CA PRO A 52 12.06 -8.34 -6.65
C PRO A 52 11.70 -9.57 -5.82
N GLU A 53 11.86 -9.52 -4.49
CA GLU A 53 11.46 -10.58 -3.57
C GLU A 53 9.93 -10.73 -3.48
N LEU A 54 9.17 -9.68 -3.80
CA LEU A 54 7.71 -9.73 -3.78
C LEU A 54 7.17 -10.25 -5.12
N ARG A 55 6.48 -11.39 -5.06
CA ARG A 55 5.72 -11.92 -6.18
C ARG A 55 4.32 -11.31 -6.19
N VAL A 56 3.95 -10.69 -7.31
CA VAL A 56 2.57 -10.24 -7.56
C VAL A 56 1.69 -11.48 -7.79
N ALA A 57 0.81 -11.76 -6.84
CA ALA A 57 -0.11 -12.89 -6.86
C ALA A 57 -1.35 -12.52 -6.04
N PRO A 58 -2.28 -11.72 -6.62
CA PRO A 58 -3.37 -11.16 -5.85
C PRO A 58 -4.35 -12.23 -5.37
N HIS A 59 -4.68 -12.22 -4.09
CA HIS A 59 -5.64 -13.14 -3.48
C HIS A 59 -6.19 -12.56 -2.17
N PHE A 60 -7.28 -13.15 -1.68
CA PHE A 60 -7.80 -12.82 -0.36
C PHE A 60 -7.26 -13.79 0.67
N GLU A 61 -6.84 -13.26 1.81
CA GLU A 61 -6.52 -14.03 3.00
C GLU A 61 -7.47 -13.62 4.15
N GLU A 62 -7.70 -14.54 5.08
CA GLU A 62 -8.40 -14.24 6.32
C GLU A 62 -7.36 -13.98 7.42
N THR A 63 -7.51 -12.87 8.14
CA THR A 63 -6.67 -12.54 9.30
C THR A 63 -7.12 -13.33 10.53
N GLU A 64 -6.31 -13.32 11.59
CA GLU A 64 -6.66 -13.96 12.88
C GLU A 64 -8.00 -13.44 13.45
N ASP A 65 -8.32 -12.17 13.19
CA ASP A 65 -9.59 -11.53 13.56
C ASP A 65 -10.77 -11.88 12.62
N LYS A 66 -10.60 -12.82 11.68
CA LYS A 66 -11.57 -13.19 10.64
C LYS A 66 -11.92 -12.06 9.67
N ARG A 67 -11.06 -11.04 9.55
CA ARG A 67 -11.20 -9.98 8.56
C ARG A 67 -10.55 -10.44 7.26
N ARG A 68 -11.20 -10.16 6.12
CA ARG A 68 -10.63 -10.49 4.81
C ARG A 68 -9.73 -9.35 4.35
N VAL A 69 -8.50 -9.68 3.98
CA VAL A 69 -7.53 -8.73 3.43
C VAL A 69 -7.19 -9.11 2.00
N TYR A 70 -7.01 -8.11 1.14
CA TYR A 70 -6.58 -8.33 -0.23
C TYR A 70 -5.06 -8.21 -0.32
N VAL A 71 -4.40 -9.35 -0.36
CA VAL A 71 -2.94 -9.44 -0.54
C VAL A 71 -2.64 -9.32 -2.02
N PHE A 72 -1.97 -8.26 -2.41
CA PHE A 72 -1.65 -7.97 -3.81
C PHE A 72 -0.32 -8.60 -4.25
N ALA A 73 0.71 -8.49 -3.41
CA ALA A 73 2.01 -9.08 -3.64
C ALA A 73 2.58 -9.65 -2.34
N GLN A 74 3.36 -10.73 -2.44
CA GLN A 74 3.96 -11.34 -1.26
C GLN A 74 5.27 -12.07 -1.54
N SER A 75 6.05 -12.22 -0.48
CA SER A 75 7.17 -13.15 -0.34
C SER A 75 6.89 -14.05 0.86
N ASP A 76 7.83 -14.94 1.19
CA ASP A 76 7.73 -15.76 2.41
C ASP A 76 7.60 -14.93 3.69
N ARG A 77 8.11 -13.69 3.72
CA ARG A 77 8.21 -12.88 4.95
C ARG A 77 7.56 -11.50 4.87
N MET A 78 7.04 -11.10 3.71
CA MET A 78 6.50 -9.75 3.49
C MET A 78 5.26 -9.80 2.61
N LYS A 79 4.30 -8.91 2.86
CA LYS A 79 3.05 -8.78 2.09
C LYS A 79 2.74 -7.33 1.80
N VAL A 80 2.30 -7.05 0.59
CA VAL A 80 1.66 -5.79 0.18
C VAL A 80 0.17 -6.01 0.14
N ILE A 81 -0.56 -5.28 0.97
CA ILE A 81 -2.02 -5.33 1.11
C ILE A 81 -2.60 -4.08 0.48
N LEU A 82 -3.66 -4.24 -0.32
CA LEU A 82 -4.48 -3.12 -0.78
C LEU A 82 -5.83 -3.15 -0.07
N ASP A 83 -6.27 -1.98 0.38
CA ASP A 83 -7.58 -1.83 0.99
C ASP A 83 -8.27 -0.57 0.46
N GLY A 84 -9.37 -0.78 -0.26
CA GLY A 84 -10.14 0.29 -0.88
C GLY A 84 -11.18 0.83 0.09
N GLN A 85 -11.11 2.12 0.38
CA GLN A 85 -12.06 2.87 1.20
C GLN A 85 -12.74 3.94 0.33
N ASP A 86 -13.78 4.62 0.82
CA ASP A 86 -14.53 5.60 0.02
C ASP A 86 -13.68 6.79 -0.48
N GLU A 87 -12.73 7.26 0.35
CA GLU A 87 -11.89 8.43 0.02
C GLU A 87 -10.50 8.07 -0.52
N TYR A 88 -10.03 6.84 -0.30
CA TYR A 88 -8.65 6.45 -0.59
C TYR A 88 -8.48 4.94 -0.80
N ILE A 89 -7.35 4.57 -1.39
CA ILE A 89 -6.82 3.20 -1.37
C ILE A 89 -5.60 3.18 -0.45
N ALA A 90 -5.64 2.34 0.59
CA ALA A 90 -4.49 2.06 1.42
C ALA A 90 -3.60 1.02 0.74
N VAL A 91 -2.29 1.29 0.71
CA VAL A 91 -1.25 0.42 0.16
C VAL A 91 -0.24 0.15 1.26
N PHE A 92 -0.34 -1.02 1.87
CA PHE A 92 0.37 -1.35 3.12
C PHE A 92 1.39 -2.46 2.92
N LEU A 93 2.60 -2.25 3.42
CA LEU A 93 3.62 -3.29 3.54
C LEU A 93 3.61 -3.81 4.99
N THR A 94 3.55 -5.13 5.12
CA THR A 94 3.75 -5.84 6.39
C THR A 94 4.86 -6.86 6.25
N ALA A 95 5.56 -7.14 7.34
CA ALA A 95 6.57 -8.19 7.39
C ALA A 95 6.47 -9.03 8.67
N GLU A 96 7.05 -10.23 8.64
CA GLU A 96 7.30 -11.02 9.84
C GLU A 96 8.25 -10.31 10.81
N ASP A 97 8.13 -10.63 12.11
CA ASP A 97 8.92 -9.99 13.18
C ASP A 97 10.43 -10.24 13.08
N ASN A 98 10.82 -11.32 12.39
CA ASN A 98 12.21 -11.70 12.15
C ASN A 98 12.89 -10.86 11.04
N VAL A 99 12.14 -10.03 10.31
CA VAL A 99 12.68 -9.17 9.27
C VAL A 99 13.40 -7.99 9.93
N GLN A 100 14.62 -7.73 9.48
CA GLN A 100 15.41 -6.59 9.96
C GLN A 100 14.71 -5.28 9.59
N GLU A 101 14.64 -4.36 10.56
CA GLU A 101 14.00 -3.05 10.38
C GLU A 101 14.56 -2.27 9.19
N LEU A 102 15.87 -2.35 8.95
CA LEU A 102 16.51 -1.72 7.79
C LEU A 102 15.97 -2.27 6.46
N VAL A 103 15.76 -3.58 6.35
CA VAL A 103 15.21 -4.21 5.14
C VAL A 103 13.78 -3.78 4.94
N PHE A 104 12.97 -3.83 6.01
CA PHE A 104 11.58 -3.37 5.96
C PHE A 104 11.47 -1.91 5.52
N ASN A 105 12.24 -1.01 6.15
CA ASN A 105 12.23 0.41 5.83
C ASN A 105 12.70 0.68 4.40
N THR A 106 13.65 -0.10 3.88
CA THR A 106 14.10 -0.01 2.48
C THR A 106 12.96 -0.37 1.51
N CYS A 107 12.24 -1.46 1.76
CA CYS A 107 11.09 -1.86 0.96
C CYS A 107 9.93 -0.85 1.07
N LEU A 108 9.67 -0.32 2.28
CA LEU A 108 8.64 0.68 2.52
C LEU A 108 8.97 1.99 1.78
N GLU A 109 10.24 2.39 1.76
CA GLU A 109 10.72 3.55 1.01
C GLU A 109 10.62 3.33 -0.51
N ALA A 110 10.92 2.13 -1.00
CA ALA A 110 10.69 1.78 -2.40
C ALA A 110 9.18 1.88 -2.76
N LEU A 111 8.30 1.39 -1.89
CA LEU A 111 6.84 1.50 -2.07
C LEU A 111 6.39 2.97 -2.08
N LYS A 112 6.92 3.80 -1.18
CA LYS A 112 6.69 5.27 -1.17
C LYS A 112 7.00 5.86 -2.53
N ASN A 113 8.19 5.53 -3.04
CA ASN A 113 8.75 6.06 -4.27
C ASN A 113 7.95 5.65 -5.51
N ILE A 114 7.43 4.42 -5.54
CA ILE A 114 6.53 3.94 -6.60
C ILE A 114 5.24 4.77 -6.60
N LEU A 115 4.61 4.93 -5.43
CA LEU A 115 3.31 5.60 -5.33
C LEU A 115 3.42 7.09 -5.64
N VAL A 116 4.45 7.76 -5.12
CA VAL A 116 4.68 9.19 -5.38
C VAL A 116 4.98 9.43 -6.87
N PHE A 117 5.69 8.52 -7.54
CA PHE A 117 5.93 8.60 -8.98
C PHE A 117 4.64 8.46 -9.80
N GLY A 118 3.76 7.52 -9.46
CA GLY A 118 2.50 7.31 -10.20
C GLY A 118 1.38 8.29 -9.86
N TYR A 119 1.37 8.80 -8.62
CA TYR A 119 0.24 9.53 -8.04
C TYR A 119 0.69 10.80 -7.29
N THR A 120 1.64 11.54 -7.87
CA THR A 120 2.20 12.76 -7.27
C THR A 120 1.10 13.73 -6.78
N GLY A 121 1.29 14.29 -5.58
CA GLY A 121 0.32 15.18 -4.94
C GLY A 121 -0.95 14.49 -4.41
N SER A 122 -1.07 13.17 -4.59
CA SER A 122 -2.24 12.37 -4.18
C SER A 122 -1.89 11.21 -3.24
N VAL A 123 -0.65 11.17 -2.73
CA VAL A 123 -0.17 10.16 -1.78
C VAL A 123 -0.02 10.77 -0.39
N PHE A 124 -0.53 10.06 0.61
CA PHE A 124 -0.55 10.51 2.00
C PHE A 124 0.02 9.44 2.92
N LYS A 125 0.62 9.88 4.03
CA LYS A 125 1.03 9.03 5.14
C LYS A 125 0.21 9.40 6.37
N ARG A 126 -0.32 8.38 7.06
CA ARG A 126 -1.04 8.54 8.31
C ARG A 126 -0.10 9.03 9.41
N ILE A 127 -0.49 10.10 10.09
CA ILE A 127 0.13 10.57 11.34
C ILE A 127 -0.63 10.01 12.54
N ASN A 128 -1.96 10.00 12.45
CA ASN A 128 -2.88 9.38 13.40
C ASN A 128 -4.23 9.14 12.72
N TYR A 129 -5.20 8.58 13.44
CA TYR A 129 -6.52 8.27 12.88
C TYR A 129 -7.27 9.48 12.29
N ARG A 130 -6.99 10.72 12.72
CA ARG A 130 -7.63 11.94 12.19
C ARG A 130 -6.81 12.65 11.13
N THR A 131 -5.52 12.35 11.02
CA THR A 131 -4.55 13.22 10.34
C THR A 131 -3.65 12.42 9.41
N ALA A 132 -3.59 12.85 8.16
CA ALA A 132 -2.58 12.46 7.19
C ALA A 132 -1.73 13.66 6.80
N LYS A 133 -0.53 13.38 6.30
CA LYS A 133 0.30 14.37 5.63
C LYS A 133 0.59 13.89 4.22
N GLU A 134 0.55 14.80 3.26
CA GLU A 134 1.01 14.52 1.89
C GLU A 134 2.47 14.06 1.91
N VAL A 135 2.76 13.02 1.14
CA VAL A 135 4.11 12.52 0.90
C VAL A 135 4.61 13.15 -0.39
N LYS A 136 5.69 13.90 -0.28
CA LYS A 136 6.34 14.54 -1.42
C LYS A 136 7.45 13.67 -1.97
N ASP A 137 7.78 13.87 -3.24
CA ASP A 137 9.03 13.37 -3.78
C ASP A 137 10.16 14.21 -3.20
N GLU A 138 11.09 13.57 -2.50
CA GLU A 138 12.28 14.23 -1.94
C GLU A 138 13.45 14.24 -2.94
N ARG A 139 13.24 13.69 -4.15
CA ARG A 139 14.22 13.67 -5.25
C ARG A 139 14.13 14.91 -6.19
N LEU A 140 13.18 15.81 -5.93
CA LEU A 140 12.97 17.09 -6.62
C LEU A 140 13.20 18.26 -5.66
#